data_AF-A0A9C5YU81-F1
#
_entry.id   AF-A0A9C5YU81-F1
#
_cell.length_a   1.000
_cell.length_b   1.000
_cell.length_c   1.000
_cell.angle_alpha   90.00
_cell.angle_beta   90.00
_cell.angle_gamma   90.00
#
_symmetry.space_group_name_H-M   'P 1'
#
loop_
_entity.id
_entity.type
_entity.pdbx_description
1 polymer ?
#
loop_
_entity_poly.entity_id
_entity_poly.type
_entity_poly.pdbx_seq_one_letter_code
_entity_poly.pdbx_strand_id
1 'polypeptide(L)'
;MDVAQLDGEINQLKKLREHYESQLKIVGLDLTDLDDDTQILLNEYVDLQQCTNLYDLRLSNLKSFYYEKKREHIEYDTFVKRLENEIEKQESDLEKNQSECALLEKFIEATNRRLVSESAMEREKLQVESNMKTLNEKLKNINIPEEFDIDELIRKVKALADSNHK
;
A
#
# COMPACT_ATOMS: atom_id res chain seq x y z
N MET A 1 -27.81 9.17 41.66
CA MET A 1 -29.29 9.09 41.70
C MET A 1 -29.65 8.98 43.15
N ASP A 2 -30.43 9.93 43.68
CA ASP A 2 -30.76 9.97 45.10
C ASP A 2 -31.75 8.83 45.45
N VAL A 3 -31.66 8.27 46.66
CA VAL A 3 -32.53 7.14 47.08
C VAL A 3 -34.02 7.49 46.94
N ALA A 4 -34.38 8.75 47.21
CA ALA A 4 -35.74 9.24 47.05
C ALA A 4 -36.22 9.31 45.58
N GLN A 5 -35.31 9.46 44.62
CA GLN A 5 -35.65 9.44 43.18
C GLN A 5 -35.91 8.00 42.72
N LEU A 6 -35.10 7.04 43.18
CA LEU A 6 -35.29 5.60 42.95
C LEU A 6 -36.64 5.10 43.50
N ASP A 7 -36.99 5.48 44.72
CA ASP A 7 -38.28 5.11 45.32
C ASP A 7 -39.47 5.74 44.57
N GLY A 8 -39.27 6.92 44.01
CA GLY A 8 -40.24 7.57 43.12
C GLY A 8 -40.47 6.78 41.83
N GLU A 9 -39.40 6.38 41.14
CA GLU A 9 -39.46 5.56 39.92
C GLU A 9 -40.07 4.18 40.17
N ILE A 10 -39.68 3.50 41.25
CA ILE A 10 -40.24 2.20 41.63
C ILE A 10 -41.76 2.30 41.84
N ASN A 11 -42.23 3.36 42.51
CA ASN A 11 -43.67 3.56 42.71
C ASN A 11 -44.41 3.87 41.40
N GLN A 12 -43.79 4.60 40.49
CA GLN A 12 -44.36 4.85 39.17
C GLN A 12 -44.46 3.56 38.35
N LEU A 13 -43.42 2.72 38.36
CA LEU A 13 -43.40 1.42 37.69
C LEU A 13 -44.44 0.46 38.27
N LYS A 14 -44.61 0.42 39.60
CA LYS A 14 -45.67 -0.38 40.24
C LYS A 14 -47.06 0.05 39.81
N LYS A 15 -47.36 1.35 39.84
CA LYS A 15 -48.65 1.89 39.38
C LYS A 15 -48.91 1.59 37.92
N LEU A 16 -47.88 1.67 37.09
CA LEU A 16 -47.97 1.39 35.66
C LEU A 16 -48.24 -0.10 35.41
N ARG A 17 -47.56 -1.00 36.15
CA ARG A 17 -47.83 -2.43 36.11
C ARG A 17 -49.28 -2.73 36.49
N GLU A 18 -49.75 -2.21 37.61
CA GLU A 18 -51.13 -2.39 38.08
C GLU A 18 -52.15 -1.88 37.04
N HIS A 19 -51.86 -0.77 36.37
CA HIS A 19 -52.69 -0.23 35.32
C HIS A 19 -52.82 -1.19 34.12
N TYR A 20 -51.70 -1.75 33.66
CA TYR A 20 -51.72 -2.70 32.55
C TYR A 20 -52.34 -4.05 32.92
N GLU A 21 -52.08 -4.57 34.12
CA GLU A 21 -52.75 -5.78 34.62
C GLU A 21 -54.28 -5.59 34.68
N SER A 22 -54.75 -4.42 35.13
CA SER A 22 -56.17 -4.07 35.13
C SER A 22 -56.76 -4.02 33.71
N GLN A 23 -56.05 -3.42 32.75
CA GLN A 23 -56.49 -3.39 31.35
C GLN A 23 -56.56 -4.78 30.74
N LEU A 24 -55.59 -5.65 31.00
CA LEU A 24 -55.59 -7.03 30.51
C LEU A 24 -56.76 -7.82 31.08
N LYS A 25 -57.05 -7.66 32.39
CA LYS A 25 -58.21 -8.27 33.05
C LYS A 25 -59.55 -7.82 32.45
N ILE A 26 -59.67 -6.56 32.03
CA ILE A 26 -60.87 -6.05 31.35
C ILE A 26 -61.12 -6.77 30.01
N VAL A 27 -60.05 -7.19 29.34
CA VAL A 27 -60.11 -7.95 28.07
C VAL A 27 -60.21 -9.47 28.32
N GLY A 28 -60.30 -9.89 29.58
CA GLY A 28 -60.40 -11.31 29.97
C GLY A 28 -59.08 -12.08 29.90
N LEU A 29 -57.94 -11.38 29.91
CA LEU A 29 -56.61 -11.98 29.97
C LEU A 29 -56.04 -11.79 31.37
N ASP A 30 -55.87 -12.87 32.12
CA ASP A 30 -55.06 -12.86 33.33
C ASP A 30 -53.69 -13.47 33.01
N LEU A 31 -52.62 -12.71 33.23
CA LEU A 31 -51.25 -13.17 32.98
C LEU A 31 -50.86 -14.30 33.93
N THR A 32 -51.53 -14.43 35.08
CA THR A 32 -51.30 -15.53 36.04
C THR A 32 -51.92 -16.85 35.62
N ASP A 33 -52.85 -16.83 34.65
CA ASP A 33 -53.52 -18.02 34.13
C ASP A 33 -52.79 -18.61 32.91
N LEU A 34 -51.72 -17.95 32.46
CA LEU A 34 -50.86 -18.44 31.38
C LEU A 34 -49.94 -19.53 31.93
N ASP A 35 -49.82 -20.63 31.19
CA ASP A 35 -48.85 -21.68 31.48
C ASP A 35 -47.40 -21.17 31.37
N ASP A 36 -46.49 -21.88 32.02
CA ASP A 36 -45.07 -21.50 32.09
C ASP A 36 -44.44 -21.35 30.69
N ASP A 37 -44.80 -22.20 29.73
CA ASP A 37 -44.27 -22.14 28.36
C ASP A 37 -44.72 -20.86 27.65
N THR A 38 -45.99 -20.48 27.82
CA THR A 38 -46.52 -19.21 27.28
C THR A 38 -45.84 -17.99 27.93
N GLN A 39 -45.55 -18.03 29.22
CA GLN A 39 -44.82 -16.95 29.90
C GLN A 39 -43.37 -16.83 29.40
N ILE A 40 -42.69 -17.96 29.20
CA ILE A 40 -41.34 -17.99 28.62
C ILE A 40 -41.36 -17.36 27.22
N LEU A 41 -42.31 -17.74 26.37
CA LEU A 41 -42.44 -17.21 25.01
C LEU A 41 -42.70 -15.69 25.00
N LEU A 42 -43.47 -15.18 25.97
CA LEU A 42 -43.72 -13.75 26.09
C LEU A 42 -42.44 -12.98 26.48
N ASN A 43 -41.60 -13.56 27.35
CA ASN A 43 -40.31 -12.99 27.69
C ASN A 43 -39.37 -12.99 26.48
N GLU A 44 -39.28 -14.10 25.74
CA GLU A 44 -38.51 -14.17 24.49
C GLU A 44 -38.98 -13.15 23.46
N TYR A 45 -40.29 -12.92 23.37
CA TYR A 45 -40.88 -11.90 22.51
C TYR A 45 -40.38 -10.49 22.88
N VAL A 46 -40.39 -10.15 24.17
CA VAL A 46 -39.90 -8.85 24.67
C VAL A 46 -38.41 -8.69 24.41
N ASP A 47 -37.61 -9.72 24.68
CA ASP A 47 -36.17 -9.72 24.41
C ASP A 47 -35.90 -9.51 22.91
N LEU A 48 -36.64 -10.18 22.04
CA LEU A 48 -36.53 -10.02 20.60
C LEU A 48 -36.91 -8.60 20.15
N GLN A 49 -37.96 -8.01 20.72
CA GLN A 49 -38.32 -6.61 20.44
C GLN A 49 -37.18 -5.65 20.84
N GLN A 50 -36.57 -5.88 21.99
CA GLN A 50 -35.46 -5.05 22.46
C GLN A 50 -34.21 -5.19 21.58
N CYS A 51 -33.87 -6.42 21.16
CA CYS A 51 -32.72 -6.67 20.30
C CYS A 51 -32.90 -6.15 18.87
N THR A 52 -34.12 -6.21 18.34
CA THR A 52 -34.41 -5.88 16.93
C THR A 52 -35.01 -4.48 16.72
N ASN A 53 -35.45 -3.82 17.80
CA ASN A 53 -36.28 -2.60 17.77
C ASN A 53 -37.58 -2.76 16.94
N LEU A 54 -38.07 -3.99 16.77
CA LEU A 54 -39.33 -4.26 16.07
C LEU A 54 -40.49 -4.26 17.06
N TYR A 55 -41.30 -3.21 17.03
CA TYR A 55 -42.52 -3.11 17.83
C TYR A 55 -43.65 -4.05 17.34
N ASP A 56 -43.53 -4.55 16.12
CA ASP A 56 -44.52 -5.44 15.49
C ASP A 56 -43.83 -6.69 14.95
N LEU A 57 -43.83 -7.74 15.77
CA LEU A 57 -43.22 -9.04 15.47
C LEU A 57 -44.17 -9.98 14.71
N ARG A 58 -45.17 -9.45 14.00
CA ARG A 58 -45.92 -10.26 13.03
C ARG A 58 -44.93 -10.96 12.08
N LEU A 59 -45.23 -12.21 11.75
CA LEU A 59 -44.36 -13.06 10.93
C LEU A 59 -43.92 -12.41 9.61
N SER A 60 -44.79 -11.60 8.99
CA SER A 60 -44.45 -10.84 7.78
C SER A 60 -43.33 -9.84 8.00
N ASN A 61 -43.36 -9.09 9.11
CA ASN A 61 -42.38 -8.06 9.43
C ASN A 61 -41.05 -8.70 9.84
N LEU A 62 -41.10 -9.78 10.62
CA LEU A 62 -39.90 -10.52 11.02
C LEU A 62 -39.19 -11.10 9.79
N LYS A 63 -39.94 -11.63 8.82
CA LYS A 63 -39.39 -12.08 7.53
C LYS A 63 -38.75 -10.93 6.75
N SER A 64 -39.43 -9.79 6.64
CA SER A 64 -38.89 -8.62 5.95
C SER A 64 -37.59 -8.13 6.59
N PHE A 65 -37.57 -7.99 7.92
CA PHE A 65 -36.38 -7.60 8.68
C PHE A 65 -35.24 -8.60 8.49
N TYR A 66 -35.52 -9.90 8.57
CA TYR A 66 -34.52 -10.95 8.33
C TYR A 66 -33.88 -10.82 6.94
N TYR A 67 -34.70 -10.67 5.89
CA TYR A 67 -34.17 -10.55 4.53
C TYR A 67 -33.41 -9.25 4.29
N GLU A 68 -33.84 -8.15 4.91
CA GLU A 68 -33.12 -6.88 4.88
C GLU A 68 -31.75 -7.01 5.55
N LYS A 69 -31.69 -7.56 6.77
CA LYS A 69 -30.42 -7.81 7.47
C LYS A 69 -29.52 -8.79 6.74
N LYS A 70 -30.09 -9.83 6.14
CA LYS A 70 -29.35 -10.78 5.31
C LYS A 70 -28.76 -10.10 4.06
N ARG A 71 -29.52 -9.22 3.42
CA ARG A 71 -29.04 -8.42 2.28
C ARG A 71 -27.90 -7.50 2.71
N GLU A 72 -28.09 -6.74 3.79
CA GLU A 72 -27.04 -5.85 4.35
C GLU A 72 -25.76 -6.63 4.65
N HIS A 73 -25.87 -7.82 5.25
CA HIS A 73 -24.73 -8.67 5.55
C HIS A 73 -24.00 -9.13 4.28
N ILE A 74 -24.74 -9.59 3.26
CA ILE A 74 -24.15 -9.99 1.96
C ILE A 74 -23.47 -8.82 1.26
N GLU A 75 -24.09 -7.63 1.29
CA GLU A 75 -23.53 -6.41 0.72
C GLU A 75 -22.23 -6.01 1.44
N TYR A 76 -22.22 -6.08 2.77
CA TYR A 76 -21.05 -5.83 3.58
C TYR A 76 -19.91 -6.83 3.28
N ASP A 77 -20.20 -8.13 3.26
CA ASP A 77 -19.20 -9.17 2.95
C ASP A 77 -18.61 -8.97 1.55
N THR A 78 -19.45 -8.59 0.59
CA THR A 78 -19.02 -8.29 -0.78
C THR A 78 -18.13 -7.05 -0.82
N PHE A 79 -18.45 -6.04 -0.02
CA PHE A 79 -17.65 -4.82 0.10
C PHE A 79 -16.29 -5.11 0.75
N VAL A 80 -16.25 -5.90 1.84
CA VAL A 80 -15.01 -6.31 2.50
C VAL A 80 -14.10 -7.05 1.54
N LYS A 81 -14.61 -8.06 0.83
CA LYS A 81 -13.82 -8.80 -0.18
C LYS A 81 -13.27 -7.91 -1.29
N ARG A 82 -14.02 -6.88 -1.68
CA ARG A 82 -13.54 -5.91 -2.68
C ARG A 82 -12.34 -5.12 -2.16
N LEU A 83 -12.41 -4.65 -0.92
CA LEU A 83 -11.32 -3.93 -0.28
C LEU A 83 -10.08 -4.80 -0.09
N GLU A 84 -10.26 -6.06 0.32
CA GLU A 84 -9.16 -7.03 0.45
C GLU A 84 -8.42 -7.21 -0.89
N ASN A 85 -9.16 -7.44 -1.99
CA ASN A 85 -8.57 -7.53 -3.33
C ASN A 85 -7.87 -6.24 -3.78
N GLU A 86 -8.39 -5.07 -3.38
CA GLU A 86 -7.77 -3.79 -3.72
C GLU A 86 -6.45 -3.58 -2.96
N ILE A 87 -6.40 -3.99 -1.69
CA ILE A 87 -5.17 -3.99 -0.90
C ILE A 87 -4.13 -4.91 -1.53
N GLU A 88 -4.48 -6.16 -1.86
CA GLU A 88 -3.56 -7.11 -2.49
C GLU A 88 -2.99 -6.56 -3.81
N LYS A 89 -3.83 -5.88 -4.60
CA LYS A 89 -3.37 -5.24 -5.84
C LYS A 89 -2.40 -4.09 -5.56
N GLN A 90 -2.71 -3.23 -4.59
CA GLN A 90 -1.84 -2.11 -4.22
C GLN A 90 -0.50 -2.60 -3.66
N GLU A 91 -0.49 -3.67 -2.88
CA GLU A 91 0.74 -4.30 -2.38
C GLU A 91 1.60 -4.85 -3.52
N SER A 92 0.98 -5.53 -4.49
CA SER A 92 1.70 -6.02 -5.68
C SER A 92 2.28 -4.88 -6.53
N ASP A 93 1.51 -3.82 -6.75
CA ASP A 93 1.98 -2.63 -7.48
C ASP A 93 3.12 -1.92 -6.72
N LEU A 94 3.04 -1.88 -5.39
CA LEU A 94 4.10 -1.33 -4.53
C LEU A 94 5.39 -2.13 -4.65
N GLU A 95 5.32 -3.46 -4.57
CA GLU A 95 6.49 -4.34 -4.70
C GLU A 95 7.16 -4.15 -6.08
N LYS A 96 6.34 -4.07 -7.14
CA LYS A 96 6.84 -3.80 -8.50
C LYS A 96 7.55 -2.44 -8.57
N ASN A 97 6.94 -1.39 -8.04
CA ASN A 97 7.54 -0.05 -8.03
C ASN A 97 8.83 -0.01 -7.20
N GLN A 98 8.90 -0.69 -6.07
CA GLN A 98 10.13 -0.82 -5.28
C GLN A 98 11.23 -1.52 -6.06
N SER A 99 10.91 -2.58 -6.79
CA SER A 99 11.88 -3.29 -7.64
C SER A 99 12.42 -2.40 -8.77
N GLU A 100 11.56 -1.56 -9.36
CA GLU A 100 11.94 -0.61 -10.41
C GLU A 100 12.82 0.51 -9.85
N CYS A 101 12.46 1.08 -8.69
CA CYS A 101 13.29 2.05 -7.99
C CYS A 101 14.69 1.49 -7.69
N ALA A 102 14.78 0.27 -7.16
CA ALA A 102 16.06 -0.37 -6.89
C ALA A 102 16.90 -0.59 -8.16
N LEU A 103 16.26 -0.85 -9.30
CA LEU A 103 16.95 -0.95 -10.59
C LEU A 103 17.46 0.41 -11.06
N LEU A 104 16.65 1.46 -10.94
CA LEU A 104 17.02 2.83 -11.28
C LEU A 104 18.16 3.34 -10.40
N GLU A 105 18.15 3.04 -9.11
CA GLU A 105 19.26 3.36 -8.20
C GLU A 105 20.56 2.69 -8.64
N LYS A 106 20.54 1.38 -8.95
CA LYS A 106 21.72 0.68 -9.50
C LYS A 106 22.20 1.28 -10.81
N PHE A 107 21.27 1.68 -11.68
CA PHE A 107 21.61 2.35 -12.93
C PHE A 107 22.29 3.70 -12.70
N ILE A 108 21.78 4.51 -11.77
CA ILE A 108 22.36 5.78 -11.37
C ILE A 108 23.77 5.56 -10.78
N GLU A 109 23.93 4.58 -9.88
CA GLU A 109 25.24 4.24 -9.33
C GLU A 109 26.24 3.84 -10.42
N ALA A 110 25.84 2.97 -11.36
CA ALA A 110 26.69 2.53 -12.46
C ALA A 110 27.06 3.69 -13.39
N THR A 111 26.12 4.60 -13.64
CA THR A 111 26.33 5.80 -14.46
C THR A 111 27.27 6.78 -13.76
N ASN A 112 27.06 7.03 -12.46
CA ASN A 112 27.93 7.90 -11.66
C ASN A 112 29.36 7.37 -11.55
N ARG A 113 29.55 6.04 -11.46
CA ARG A 113 30.90 5.44 -11.52
C ARG A 113 31.59 5.62 -12.86
N ARG A 114 30.82 5.70 -13.95
CA ARG A 114 31.32 5.92 -15.32
C ARG A 114 31.49 7.39 -15.66
N LEU A 115 30.85 8.29 -14.94
CA LEU A 115 31.03 9.72 -15.11
C LEU A 115 32.45 10.10 -14.70
N VAL A 116 33.30 10.35 -15.70
CA VAL A 116 34.56 11.07 -15.49
C VAL A 116 34.20 12.51 -15.18
N SER A 117 34.73 13.06 -14.09
CA SER A 117 34.44 14.47 -13.76
C SER A 117 34.96 15.37 -14.88
N GLU A 118 34.20 16.41 -15.22
CA GLU A 118 34.59 17.40 -16.24
C GLU A 118 35.98 17.98 -15.94
N SER A 119 36.29 18.17 -14.66
CA SER A 119 37.61 18.59 -14.17
C SER A 119 38.75 17.57 -14.35
N ALA A 120 38.44 16.28 -14.46
CA ALA A 120 39.40 15.23 -14.80
C ALA A 120 39.63 15.18 -16.31
N MET A 121 38.56 15.33 -17.11
CA MET A 121 38.66 15.45 -18.57
C MET A 121 39.45 16.70 -19.00
N GLU A 122 39.19 17.85 -18.39
CA GLU A 122 39.92 19.09 -18.69
C GLU A 122 41.41 18.97 -18.31
N ARG A 123 41.71 18.28 -17.20
CA ARG A 123 43.11 18.00 -16.79
C ARG A 123 43.82 17.11 -17.79
N GLU A 124 43.17 16.04 -18.24
CA GLU A 124 43.74 15.12 -19.22
C GLU A 124 43.98 15.83 -20.56
N LYS A 125 43.03 16.66 -21.01
CA LYS A 125 43.17 17.52 -22.19
C LYS A 125 44.36 18.46 -22.07
N LEU A 126 44.49 19.20 -20.96
CA LEU A 126 45.63 20.10 -20.73
C LEU A 126 46.97 19.34 -20.69
N GLN A 127 46.98 18.13 -20.13
CA GLN A 127 48.18 17.28 -20.11
C GLN A 127 48.57 16.83 -21.51
N VAL A 128 47.60 16.42 -22.34
CA VAL A 128 47.83 16.07 -23.75
C VAL A 128 48.33 17.27 -24.55
N GLU A 129 47.72 18.45 -24.38
CA GLU A 129 48.16 19.69 -25.04
C GLU A 129 49.59 20.08 -24.65
N SER A 130 49.92 19.97 -23.36
CA SER A 130 51.28 20.22 -22.86
C SER A 130 52.29 19.23 -23.45
N ASN A 131 51.96 17.93 -23.43
CA ASN A 131 52.80 16.89 -24.02
C ASN A 131 53.02 17.13 -25.52
N MET A 132 51.97 17.49 -26.26
CA MET A 132 52.04 17.81 -27.68
C MET A 132 52.96 19.02 -27.93
N LYS A 133 52.87 20.05 -27.09
CA LYS A 133 53.75 21.23 -27.18
C LYS A 133 55.21 20.84 -26.92
N THR A 134 55.49 20.07 -25.87
CA THR A 134 56.84 19.57 -25.59
C THR A 134 57.37 18.69 -26.70
N LEU A 135 56.55 17.83 -27.29
CA LEU A 135 56.95 16.97 -28.41
C LEU A 135 57.29 17.80 -29.64
N ASN A 136 56.48 18.82 -29.95
CA ASN A 136 56.73 19.75 -31.05
C ASN A 136 57.98 20.60 -30.83
N GLU A 137 58.24 21.07 -29.61
CA GLU A 137 59.48 21.79 -29.27
C GLU A 137 60.70 20.88 -29.41
N LYS A 138 60.61 19.62 -28.96
CA LYS A 138 61.66 18.62 -29.20
C LYS A 138 61.86 18.38 -30.68
N LEU A 139 60.78 18.23 -31.46
CA LEU A 139 60.86 18.04 -32.91
C LEU A 139 61.56 19.23 -33.61
N LYS A 140 61.25 20.46 -33.21
CA LYS A 140 61.90 21.68 -33.73
C LYS A 140 63.38 21.78 -33.33
N ASN A 141 63.73 21.26 -32.16
CA ASN A 141 65.10 21.25 -31.65
C ASN A 141 65.93 20.06 -32.15
N ILE A 142 65.30 19.07 -32.79
CA ILE A 142 66.02 18.06 -33.57
C ILE A 142 66.48 18.76 -34.84
N ASN A 143 67.78 19.04 -34.90
CA ASN A 143 68.41 19.60 -36.08
C ASN A 143 68.54 18.47 -37.13
N ILE A 144 67.45 18.21 -37.87
CA ILE A 144 67.45 17.26 -38.98
C ILE A 144 68.29 17.91 -40.10
N PRO A 145 69.43 17.31 -40.49
CA PRO A 145 70.22 17.81 -41.60
C PRO A 145 69.35 17.95 -42.85
N GLU A 146 69.51 19.02 -43.65
CA GLU A 146 68.74 19.21 -44.90
C GLU A 146 68.91 18.04 -45.90
N GLU A 147 69.97 17.24 -45.76
CA GLU A 147 70.26 16.04 -46.55
C GLU A 147 69.77 14.72 -45.91
N PHE A 148 69.03 14.77 -44.80
CA PHE A 148 68.56 13.56 -44.12
C PHE A 148 67.34 12.96 -44.84
N ASP A 149 67.60 12.04 -45.76
CA ASP A 149 66.58 11.29 -46.47
C ASP A 149 65.95 10.21 -45.56
N ILE A 150 64.79 10.57 -44.99
CA ILE A 150 63.97 9.68 -44.14
C ILE A 150 63.53 8.44 -44.94
N ASP A 151 63.27 8.56 -46.23
CA ASP A 151 62.82 7.45 -47.06
C ASP A 151 63.94 6.44 -47.32
N GLU A 152 65.19 6.89 -47.47
CA GLU A 152 66.35 6.01 -47.56
C GLU A 152 66.65 5.30 -46.24
N LEU A 153 66.50 6.00 -45.10
CA LEU A 153 66.62 5.40 -43.77
C LEU A 153 65.56 4.32 -43.54
N ILE A 154 64.29 4.60 -43.85
CA ILE A 154 63.19 3.63 -43.75
C ILE A 154 63.49 2.41 -44.63
N ARG A 155 64.03 2.62 -45.84
CA ARG A 155 64.43 1.52 -46.74
C ARG A 155 65.53 0.66 -46.15
N LYS A 156 66.58 1.27 -45.57
CA LYS A 156 67.70 0.56 -44.93
C LYS A 156 67.26 -0.18 -43.65
N VAL A 157 66.39 0.41 -42.84
CA VAL A 157 65.84 -0.25 -41.63
C VAL A 157 64.98 -1.46 -41.99
N LYS A 158 64.14 -1.35 -43.03
CA LYS A 158 63.37 -2.49 -43.54
C LYS A 158 64.29 -3.60 -44.07
N ALA A 159 65.30 -3.25 -44.87
CA ALA A 159 66.28 -4.21 -45.35
C ALA A 159 67.06 -4.90 -44.22
N LEU A 160 67.40 -4.17 -43.15
CA LEU A 160 68.05 -4.72 -41.95
C LEU A 160 67.12 -5.65 -41.17
N ALA A 161 65.84 -5.28 -40.99
CA ALA A 161 64.85 -6.13 -40.35
C ALA A 161 64.63 -7.44 -41.14
N ASP A 162 64.57 -7.35 -42.46
CA ASP A 162 64.43 -8.52 -43.35
C ASP A 162 65.70 -9.40 -43.37
N SER A 163 66.89 -8.81 -43.16
CA SER A 163 68.15 -9.54 -43.05
C SER A 163 68.38 -10.22 -41.69
N ASN A 164 67.77 -9.71 -40.61
CA ASN A 164 67.84 -10.26 -39.25
C ASN A 164 66.76 -11.33 -38.98
N HIS A 165 65.94 -11.68 -39.97
CA HIS A 165 64.94 -12.76 -39.91
C HIS A 165 65.29 -13.93 -40.85
N LYS A 166 66.57 -14.08 -41.19
CA LYS A 166 67.17 -15.30 -41.76
C LYS A 166 68.14 -15.91 -40.77
#